data_AF-A0A3L8DZI4-F1
#
_entry.id   AF-A0A3L8DZI4-F1
#
_cell.length_a   1.000
_cell.length_b   1.000
_cell.length_c   1.000
_cell.angle_alpha   90.00
_cell.angle_beta   90.00
_cell.angle_gamma   90.00
#
_symmetry.space_group_name_H-M   'P 1'
#
loop_
_entity.id
_entity.type
_entity.pdbx_description
1 polymer ?
#
loop_
_entity_poly.entity_id
_entity_poly.type
_entity_poly.pdbx_seq_one_letter_code
_entity_poly.pdbx_strand_id
1 'polypeptide(L)'
;MKVLVLCVCVLALAVSNFYSAATRVQLKNAIRGRNSASICLEQNNMAPSEWYTARDIALNHHTEPENEERTRKNGCAVECIFKKMGMMEGRNFVDETVYTKIEREIENSAERPVVHRILNKCLTEARDITEECKKGLALYVCVMKSVHEIEEHEHHEHVPEDV
;
A
#
# COMPACT_ATOMS: atom_id res chain seq x y z
N MET A 1 2.06 19.10 42.60
CA MET A 1 2.78 19.06 41.30
C MET A 1 3.72 17.86 41.16
N LYS A 2 4.55 17.51 42.15
CA LYS A 2 5.55 16.41 42.04
C LYS A 2 4.94 15.01 41.90
N VAL A 3 3.82 14.73 42.58
CA VAL A 3 3.13 13.42 42.54
C VAL A 3 2.48 13.15 41.17
N LEU A 4 1.94 14.18 40.51
CA LEU A 4 1.34 14.05 39.18
C LEU A 4 2.39 13.75 38.10
N VAL A 5 3.57 14.40 38.19
CA VAL A 5 4.69 14.13 37.28
C VAL A 5 5.19 12.69 37.42
N LEU A 6 5.32 12.19 38.65
CA LEU A 6 5.69 10.79 38.90
C LEU A 6 4.65 9.80 38.37
N CYS A 7 3.35 10.09 38.52
CA CYS A 7 2.28 9.26 38.01
C CYS A 7 2.30 9.17 36.47
N VAL A 8 2.56 10.29 35.79
CA VAL A 8 2.69 10.34 34.32
C VAL A 8 3.91 9.54 33.85
N CYS A 9 5.04 9.63 34.55
CA CYS A 9 6.25 8.87 34.20
C CYS A 9 6.09 7.35 34.43
N VAL A 10 5.43 6.94 35.53
CA VAL A 10 5.16 5.52 35.81
C VAL A 10 4.17 4.93 34.80
N LEU A 11 3.12 5.68 34.43
CA LEU A 11 2.21 5.27 33.38
C LEU A 11 2.93 5.15 32.04
N ALA A 12 3.74 6.14 31.63
CA ALA A 12 4.50 6.08 30.37
C ALA A 12 5.47 4.88 30.31
N LEU A 13 6.13 4.54 31.42
CA LEU A 13 6.99 3.36 31.52
C LEU A 13 6.20 2.05 31.47
N ALA A 14 5.04 1.99 32.13
CA ALA A 14 4.14 0.84 32.08
C ALA A 14 3.54 0.63 30.67
N VAL A 15 3.14 1.70 29.98
CA VAL A 15 2.63 1.60 28.60
C VAL A 15 3.75 1.16 27.64
N SER A 16 4.99 1.61 27.87
CA SER A 16 6.11 1.13 27.05
C SER A 16 6.30 -0.39 27.20
N ASN A 17 6.25 -0.95 28.41
CA ASN A 17 6.40 -2.39 28.63
C ASN A 17 5.18 -3.23 28.24
N PHE A 18 4.02 -2.62 28.00
CA PHE A 18 2.78 -3.32 27.62
C PHE A 18 2.69 -3.65 26.13
N TYR A 19 3.34 -2.86 25.27
CA TYR A 19 3.35 -3.12 23.84
C TYR A 19 4.38 -4.20 23.51
N SER A 20 3.89 -5.35 23.04
CA SER A 20 4.71 -6.42 22.48
C SER A 20 5.68 -5.87 21.42
N ALA A 21 6.83 -6.53 21.24
CA ALA A 21 7.77 -6.15 20.19
C ALA A 21 7.10 -6.08 18.80
N ALA A 22 6.13 -6.96 18.54
CA ALA A 22 5.33 -6.97 17.32
C ALA A 22 4.52 -5.67 17.13
N THR A 23 3.78 -5.22 18.15
CA THR A 23 2.96 -4.00 18.06
C THR A 23 3.81 -2.74 17.87
N ARG A 24 4.99 -2.66 18.50
CA ARG A 24 5.94 -1.56 18.27
C ARG A 24 6.48 -1.56 16.84
N VAL A 25 6.74 -2.73 16.25
CA VAL A 25 7.24 -2.87 14.87
C VAL A 25 6.15 -2.48 13.87
N GLN A 26 4.90 -2.94 14.06
CA GLN A 26 3.75 -2.57 13.23
C GLN A 26 3.53 -1.05 13.26
N LEU A 27 3.51 -0.43 14.44
CA LEU A 27 3.36 1.02 14.57
C LEU A 27 4.47 1.78 13.84
N LYS A 28 5.73 1.36 13.99
CA LYS A 28 6.86 1.97 13.28
C LYS A 28 6.74 1.84 11.77
N ASN A 29 6.30 0.69 11.25
CA ASN A 29 6.10 0.47 9.83
C ASN A 29 4.93 1.30 9.29
N ALA A 30 3.81 1.38 10.01
CA ALA A 30 2.66 2.20 9.63
C ALA A 30 2.99 3.71 9.62
N ILE A 31 3.76 4.18 10.61
CA ILE A 31 4.29 5.56 10.62
C ILE A 31 5.24 5.78 9.45
N ARG A 32 6.17 4.85 9.22
CA ARG A 32 7.10 4.93 8.08
C ARG A 32 6.38 4.92 6.74
N GLY A 33 5.34 4.09 6.58
CA GLY A 33 4.51 4.01 5.39
C GLY A 33 3.78 5.32 5.13
N ARG A 34 3.09 5.87 6.15
CA ARG A 34 2.43 7.18 6.06
C ARG A 34 3.40 8.30 5.70
N ASN A 35 4.56 8.35 6.38
CA ASN A 35 5.59 9.35 6.08
C ASN A 35 6.16 9.17 4.67
N SER A 36 6.34 7.92 4.22
CA SER A 36 6.83 7.65 2.86
C SER A 36 5.82 8.11 1.82
N ALA A 37 4.53 7.83 2.03
CA ALA A 37 3.46 8.25 1.14
C ALA A 37 3.38 9.78 1.04
N SER A 38 3.38 10.50 2.17
CA SER A 38 3.31 11.97 2.14
C SER A 38 4.51 12.59 1.43
N ILE A 39 5.73 12.11 1.69
CA ILE A 39 6.93 12.60 1.02
C ILE A 39 6.88 12.30 -0.49
N CYS A 40 6.45 11.10 -0.88
CA CYS A 40 6.40 10.73 -2.29
C CYS A 40 5.33 11.49 -3.08
N LEU A 41 4.21 11.83 -2.45
CA LEU A 41 3.21 12.72 -3.04
C LEU A 41 3.77 14.12 -3.27
N GLU A 42 4.43 14.69 -2.26
CA GLU A 42 5.09 15.99 -2.37
C GLU A 42 6.17 16.00 -3.47
N GLN A 43 7.05 15.00 -3.49
CA GLN A 43 8.12 14.88 -4.50
C GLN A 43 7.60 14.76 -5.94
N ASN A 44 6.37 14.29 -6.12
CA ASN A 44 5.74 14.11 -7.43
C ASN A 44 4.67 15.15 -7.74
N ASN A 45 4.56 16.22 -6.93
CA ASN A 45 3.54 17.26 -7.04
C ASN A 45 2.13 16.66 -7.19
N MET A 46 1.83 15.64 -6.40
CA MET A 46 0.59 14.86 -6.45
C MET A 46 -0.26 15.13 -5.22
N ALA A 47 -1.48 15.63 -5.42
CA ALA A 47 -2.47 15.74 -4.38
C ALA A 47 -3.03 14.34 -4.03
N PRO A 48 -3.42 14.08 -2.77
CA PRO A 48 -4.02 12.80 -2.39
C PRO A 48 -5.27 12.43 -3.22
N SER A 49 -6.04 13.40 -3.71
CA SER A 49 -7.20 13.16 -4.57
C SER A 49 -6.87 12.73 -6.00
N GLU A 50 -5.61 12.83 -6.42
CA GLU A 50 -5.16 12.42 -7.76
C GLU A 50 -4.91 10.90 -7.88
N TRP A 51 -4.98 10.13 -6.78
CA TRP A 51 -4.93 8.67 -6.85
C TRP A 51 -6.07 8.13 -7.71
N TYR A 52 -5.81 7.11 -8.51
CA TYR A 52 -6.89 6.39 -9.19
C TYR A 52 -7.62 5.49 -8.21
N THR A 53 -8.94 5.47 -8.30
CA THR A 53 -9.74 4.45 -7.62
C THR A 53 -9.68 3.13 -8.39
N ALA A 54 -10.07 2.02 -7.75
CA ALA A 54 -10.23 0.73 -8.43
C ALA A 54 -11.17 0.86 -9.65
N ARG A 55 -12.25 1.62 -9.49
CA ARG A 55 -13.19 1.97 -10.57
C ARG A 55 -12.54 2.76 -11.71
N ASP A 56 -11.74 3.78 -11.41
CA ASP A 56 -11.04 4.54 -12.46
C ASP A 56 -10.10 3.65 -13.29
N ILE A 57 -9.42 2.72 -12.61
CA ILE A 57 -8.55 1.75 -13.28
C ILE A 57 -9.36 0.78 -14.14
N ALA A 58 -10.48 0.26 -13.63
CA ALA A 58 -11.37 -0.65 -14.34
C ALA A 58 -11.98 -0.02 -15.60
N LEU A 59 -12.38 1.26 -15.52
CA LEU A 59 -12.87 2.05 -16.64
C LEU A 59 -11.75 2.54 -17.58
N ASN A 60 -10.49 2.17 -17.31
CA ASN A 60 -9.32 2.55 -18.10
C ASN A 60 -9.06 4.06 -18.20
N HIS A 61 -9.54 4.87 -17.25
CA HIS A 61 -9.28 6.32 -17.23
C HIS A 61 -7.77 6.64 -17.22
N HIS A 62 -6.97 5.78 -16.57
CA HIS A 62 -5.50 5.89 -16.54
C HIS A 62 -4.82 5.78 -17.92
N THR A 63 -5.52 5.33 -18.95
CA THR A 63 -5.01 5.19 -20.33
C THR A 63 -5.39 6.37 -21.24
N GLU A 64 -6.30 7.24 -20.77
CA GLU A 64 -6.80 8.37 -21.53
C GLU A 64 -5.71 9.45 -21.69
N PRO A 65 -5.54 10.06 -22.87
CA PRO A 65 -4.50 11.07 -23.10
C PRO A 65 -4.58 12.28 -22.15
N GLU A 66 -5.78 12.73 -21.81
CA GLU A 66 -6.01 13.82 -20.85
C GLU A 66 -5.48 13.53 -19.44
N ASN A 67 -5.26 12.25 -19.14
CA ASN A 67 -4.81 11.74 -17.85
C ASN A 67 -3.31 11.40 -17.83
N GLU A 68 -2.55 11.69 -18.90
CA GLU A 68 -1.13 11.32 -19.03
C GLU A 68 -0.28 11.76 -17.81
N GLU A 69 -0.43 13.03 -17.38
CA GLU A 69 0.33 13.55 -16.24
C GLU A 69 -0.12 12.92 -14.90
N ARG A 70 -1.44 12.75 -14.69
CA ARG A 70 -1.98 12.05 -13.50
C ARG A 70 -1.44 10.62 -13.44
N THR A 71 -1.42 9.93 -14.57
CA THR A 71 -0.89 8.57 -14.73
C THR A 71 0.60 8.50 -14.42
N ARG A 72 1.40 9.44 -14.95
CA ARG A 72 2.83 9.54 -14.65
C ARG A 72 3.06 9.75 -13.14
N LYS A 73 2.34 10.69 -12.52
CA LYS A 73 2.44 10.97 -11.07
C LYS A 73 2.13 9.75 -10.21
N ASN A 74 1.03 9.04 -10.50
CA ASN A 74 0.64 7.82 -9.77
C ASN A 74 1.75 6.76 -9.85
N GLY A 75 2.29 6.52 -11.05
CA GLY A 75 3.38 5.58 -11.26
C GLY A 75 4.63 5.93 -10.47
N CYS A 76 5.06 7.19 -10.53
CA CYS A 76 6.24 7.67 -9.81
C CYS A 76 6.03 7.69 -8.28
N ALA A 77 4.83 8.00 -7.80
CA ALA A 77 4.52 8.01 -6.38
C ALA A 77 4.60 6.58 -5.78
N VAL A 78 4.04 5.58 -6.46
CA VAL A 78 4.11 4.17 -6.03
C VAL A 78 5.54 3.69 -6.00
N GLU A 79 6.30 3.97 -7.06
CA GLU A 79 7.72 3.61 -7.14
C GLU A 79 8.53 4.22 -5.98
N CYS A 80 8.34 5.52 -5.73
CA CYS A 80 8.97 6.23 -4.63
C CYS A 80 8.64 5.61 -3.27
N ILE A 81 7.38 5.23 -3.04
CA ILE A 81 6.94 4.60 -1.80
C ILE A 81 7.67 3.28 -1.61
N PHE A 82 7.75 2.45 -2.64
CA PHE A 82 8.45 1.16 -2.59
C PHE A 82 9.94 1.34 -2.26
N LYS A 83 10.62 2.29 -2.92
CA LYS A 83 12.01 2.64 -2.59
C LYS A 83 12.18 3.09 -1.14
N LYS A 84 11.37 4.04 -0.66
CA LYS A 84 11.48 4.55 0.72
C LYS A 84 11.15 3.50 1.77
N MET A 85 10.28 2.55 1.43
CA MET A 85 10.00 1.40 2.28
C MET A 85 11.09 0.33 2.26
N GLY A 86 12.09 0.44 1.38
CA GLY A 86 13.16 -0.56 1.20
C GLY A 86 12.68 -1.80 0.43
N MET A 87 11.54 -1.70 -0.24
CA MET A 87 10.96 -2.77 -1.06
C MET A 87 11.58 -2.83 -2.47
N MET A 88 12.44 -1.87 -2.80
CA MET A 88 13.21 -1.85 -4.05
C MET A 88 14.67 -1.50 -3.78
N GLU A 89 15.57 -2.16 -4.51
CA GLU A 89 16.98 -1.83 -4.61
C GLU A 89 17.29 -1.45 -6.07
N GLY A 90 17.65 -0.18 -6.28
CA GLY A 90 17.65 0.40 -7.62
C GLY A 90 16.26 0.27 -8.26
N ARG A 91 16.19 -0.51 -9.34
CA ARG A 91 14.96 -0.73 -10.13
C ARG A 91 14.28 -2.07 -9.85
N ASN A 92 14.86 -2.90 -8.99
CA ASN A 92 14.38 -4.25 -8.75
C ASN A 92 13.62 -4.31 -7.43
N PHE A 93 12.53 -5.08 -7.41
CA PHE A 93 11.86 -5.41 -6.16
C PHE A 93 12.77 -6.29 -5.31
N VAL A 94 12.75 -6.05 -4.01
CA VAL A 94 13.32 -6.94 -3.00
C VAL A 94 12.18 -7.78 -2.47
N ASP A 95 11.85 -8.87 -3.19
CA ASP A 95 10.64 -9.69 -2.96
C ASP A 95 10.47 -10.05 -1.48
N GLU A 96 11.53 -10.52 -0.80
CA GLU A 96 11.50 -10.84 0.63
C GLU A 96 11.04 -9.67 1.49
N THR A 97 11.51 -8.45 1.21
CA THR A 97 11.14 -7.26 1.97
C THR A 97 9.71 -6.82 1.66
N VAL A 98 9.27 -6.97 0.41
CA VAL A 98 7.86 -6.73 0.02
C VAL A 98 6.96 -7.67 0.80
N TYR A 99 7.17 -8.99 0.69
CA TYR A 99 6.37 -10.00 1.38
C TYR A 99 6.37 -9.78 2.89
N THR A 100 7.53 -9.59 3.50
CA THR A 100 7.65 -9.41 4.95
C THR A 100 6.87 -8.19 5.44
N LYS A 101 6.88 -7.09 4.69
CA LYS A 101 6.16 -5.87 5.08
C LYS A 101 4.66 -6.01 4.89
N ILE A 102 4.23 -6.55 3.74
CA ILE A 102 2.80 -6.77 3.48
C ILE A 102 2.22 -7.79 4.47
N GLU A 103 2.94 -8.88 4.73
CA GLU A 103 2.55 -9.92 5.69
C GLU A 103 2.27 -9.35 7.08
N ARG A 104 3.07 -8.38 7.55
CA ARG A 104 2.85 -7.72 8.84
C ARG A 104 1.57 -6.89 8.91
N GLU A 105 1.09 -6.38 7.78
CA GLU A 105 -0.14 -5.61 7.71
C GLU A 105 -1.38 -6.53 7.63
N ILE A 106 -1.22 -7.75 7.10
CA ILE A 106 -2.33 -8.68 6.84
C ILE A 106 -2.33 -9.93 7.73
N GLU A 107 -1.42 -10.03 8.70
CA GLU A 107 -1.18 -11.24 9.52
C GLU A 107 -2.47 -11.85 10.10
N ASN A 108 -3.43 -10.99 10.50
CA ASN A 108 -4.71 -11.38 11.09
C ASN A 108 -5.92 -11.13 10.17
N SER A 109 -5.70 -10.86 8.88
CA SER A 109 -6.79 -10.62 7.92
C SER A 109 -7.31 -11.93 7.32
N ALA A 110 -8.63 -12.06 7.21
CA ALA A 110 -9.27 -13.14 6.46
C ALA A 110 -8.92 -13.11 4.96
N GLU A 111 -8.58 -11.93 4.44
CA GLU A 111 -8.21 -11.69 3.04
C GLU A 111 -6.76 -12.09 2.73
N ARG A 112 -5.98 -12.52 3.73
CA ARG A 112 -4.55 -12.83 3.58
C ARG A 112 -4.24 -13.75 2.38
N PRO A 113 -4.95 -14.86 2.12
CA PRO A 113 -4.71 -15.69 0.94
C PRO A 113 -4.94 -14.97 -0.39
N VAL A 114 -5.92 -14.06 -0.42
CA VAL A 114 -6.27 -13.26 -1.59
C VAL A 114 -5.20 -12.20 -1.83
N VAL A 115 -4.77 -11.48 -0.80
CA VAL A 115 -3.67 -10.50 -0.88
C VAL A 115 -2.38 -11.16 -1.37
N HIS A 116 -2.02 -12.34 -0.87
CA HIS A 116 -0.85 -13.09 -1.35
C HIS A 116 -0.94 -13.44 -2.83
N ARG A 117 -2.12 -13.82 -3.31
CA ARG A 117 -2.34 -14.12 -4.73
C ARG A 117 -2.14 -12.89 -5.61
N ILE A 118 -2.75 -11.76 -5.21
CA ILE A 118 -2.60 -10.47 -5.92
C ILE A 118 -1.13 -10.05 -5.93
N LEU A 119 -0.46 -10.11 -4.78
CA LEU A 119 0.93 -9.70 -4.65
C LEU A 119 1.85 -10.51 -5.57
N ASN A 120 1.70 -11.83 -5.58
CA ASN A 120 2.46 -12.73 -6.47
C ASN A 120 2.24 -12.38 -7.94
N LYS A 121 0.98 -12.23 -8.36
CA LYS A 121 0.60 -11.87 -9.73
C LYS A 121 1.23 -10.54 -10.14
N CYS A 122 0.97 -9.48 -9.37
CA CYS A 122 1.33 -8.13 -9.78
C CYS A 122 2.84 -7.84 -9.69
N LEU A 123 3.56 -8.42 -8.73
CA LEU A 123 5.02 -8.33 -8.72
C LEU A 123 5.64 -9.04 -9.93
N THR A 124 5.05 -10.17 -10.35
CA THR A 124 5.51 -10.91 -11.52
C THR A 124 5.27 -10.11 -12.81
N GLU A 125 4.08 -9.56 -13.00
CA GLU A 125 3.74 -8.74 -14.18
C GLU A 125 4.63 -7.49 -14.29
N ALA A 126 4.98 -6.86 -13.16
CA ALA A 126 5.80 -5.65 -13.14
C ALA A 126 7.32 -5.92 -13.15
N ARG A 127 7.76 -7.19 -13.07
CA ARG A 127 9.16 -7.57 -12.79
C ARG A 127 10.15 -6.99 -13.82
N ASP A 128 9.86 -7.19 -15.09
CA ASP A 128 10.79 -6.91 -16.20
C ASP A 128 10.71 -5.47 -16.74
N ILE A 129 9.82 -4.64 -16.18
CA ILE A 129 9.70 -3.24 -16.58
C ILE A 129 10.94 -2.48 -16.08
N THR A 130 11.66 -1.79 -16.97
CA THR A 130 12.91 -1.10 -16.59
C THR A 130 12.70 0.37 -16.23
N GLU A 131 11.63 0.98 -16.73
CA GLU A 131 11.29 2.37 -16.43
C GLU A 131 10.60 2.46 -15.08
N GLU A 132 11.18 3.19 -14.15
CA GLU A 132 10.81 3.19 -12.73
C GLU A 132 9.34 3.56 -12.51
N CYS A 133 8.90 4.73 -12.98
CA CYS A 133 7.51 5.15 -12.83
C CYS A 133 6.53 4.23 -13.57
N LYS A 134 6.94 3.64 -14.71
CA LYS A 134 6.11 2.66 -15.43
C LYS A 134 5.97 1.35 -14.65
N LYS A 135 7.04 0.91 -13.97
CA LYS A 135 7.00 -0.26 -13.07
C LYS A 135 6.04 -0.01 -11.90
N GLY A 136 6.15 1.16 -11.26
CA GLY A 136 5.23 1.56 -10.20
C GLY A 136 3.78 1.62 -10.66
N LEU A 137 3.53 2.18 -11.86
CA LEU A 137 2.19 2.24 -12.45
C LEU A 137 1.65 0.83 -12.76
N ALA A 138 2.43 -0.04 -13.39
CA ALA A 138 2.00 -1.38 -13.75
C ALA A 138 1.61 -2.20 -12.51
N LEU A 139 2.43 -2.11 -11.45
CA LEU A 139 2.12 -2.73 -10.17
C LEU A 139 0.79 -2.21 -9.60
N TYR A 140 0.61 -0.89 -9.59
CA TYR A 140 -0.58 -0.25 -9.06
C TYR A 140 -1.85 -0.59 -9.84
N VAL A 141 -1.79 -0.56 -11.17
CA VAL A 141 -2.88 -0.94 -12.06
C VAL A 141 -3.27 -2.39 -11.83
N CYS A 142 -2.30 -3.32 -11.77
CA CYS A 142 -2.60 -4.73 -11.52
C CYS A 142 -3.30 -4.94 -10.17
N VAL A 143 -2.82 -4.29 -9.10
CA VAL A 143 -3.44 -4.38 -7.77
C VAL A 143 -4.87 -3.84 -7.82
N MET A 144 -5.08 -2.65 -8.39
CA MET A 144 -6.40 -2.01 -8.44
C MET A 144 -7.41 -2.78 -9.32
N LYS A 145 -6.95 -3.39 -10.42
CA LYS A 145 -7.80 -4.30 -11.22
C LYS A 145 -8.21 -5.53 -10.41
N SER A 146 -7.25 -6.13 -9.70
CA SER A 146 -7.53 -7.33 -8.90
C SER A 146 -8.47 -7.04 -7.72
N VAL A 147 -8.36 -5.85 -7.11
CA VAL A 147 -9.30 -5.38 -6.08
C VAL A 147 -10.70 -5.21 -6.65
N HIS A 148 -10.82 -4.57 -7.81
CA HIS A 148 -12.12 -4.39 -8.46
C HIS A 148 -12.79 -5.72 -8.81
N GLU A 149 -12.04 -6.68 -9.35
CA GLU A 149 -12.53 -8.03 -9.66
C GLU A 149 -13.13 -8.71 -8.41
N ILE A 150 -12.51 -8.55 -7.24
CA ILE A 150 -13.01 -9.11 -5.97
C ILE A 150 -14.29 -8.41 -5.53
N GLU A 151 -14.32 -7.08 -5.56
CA GLU A 151 -15.50 -6.30 -5.18
C GLU A 151 -16.73 -6.66 -6.04
N GLU A 152 -16.54 -6.89 -7.34
CA GLU A 152 -17.61 -7.35 -8.23
C GLU A 152 -18.08 -8.76 -7.87
N HIS A 153 -17.15 -9.70 -7.62
CA HIS A 153 -17.51 -11.06 -7.23
C HIS A 153 -18.30 -11.11 -5.92
N GLU A 154 -17.92 -10.32 -4.91
CA GLU A 154 -18.65 -10.24 -3.65
C GLU A 154 -20.05 -9.64 -3.82
N HIS A 155 -20.21 -8.64 -4.69
CA HIS A 155 -21.51 -8.06 -5.02
C HIS A 155 -22.43 -9.05 -5.76
N HIS A 156 -21.88 -9.87 -6.66
CA HIS A 156 -22.68 -10.88 -7.38
C HIS A 156 -23.09 -12.08 -6.51
N GLU A 157 -22.33 -12.44 -5.48
CA GLU A 157 -22.70 -13.50 -4.54
C GLU A 157 -23.78 -13.08 -3.52
N HIS A 158 -23.99 -11.78 -3.30
CA HIS A 158 -24.94 -11.23 -2.32
C HIS A 158 -26.29 -10.77 -2.91
N VAL A 159 -26.46 -10.79 -4.23
CA VAL A 159 -27.76 -10.58 -4.86
C VAL A 159 -28.48 -11.93 -4.87
N PRO A 160 -29.61 -12.12 -4.16
CA PRO A 160 -30.42 -13.32 -4.33
C PRO A 160 -30.81 -13.40 -5.80
N GLU A 161 -30.63 -14.55 -6.43
CA GLU A 161 -31.30 -14.86 -7.68
C GLU A 161 -32.81 -14.75 -7.42
N ASP A 162 -33.41 -13.63 -7.79
CA ASP A 162 -34.86 -13.48 -7.84
C ASP A 162 -35.38 -14.46 -8.90
N VAL A 163 -35.84 -15.63 -8.43
CA VAL A 163 -36.59 -16.64 -9.20
C VAL A 163 -38.09 -16.40 -9.08
#